data_AF-A0AAV1Z8A2-F1
#
_entry.id   AF-A0AAV1Z8A2-F1
#
_cell.length_a   1.000
_cell.length_b   1.000
_cell.length_c   1.000
_cell.angle_alpha   90.00
_cell.angle_beta   90.00
_cell.angle_gamma   90.00
#
_symmetry.space_group_name_H-M   'P 1'
#
loop_
_entity.id
_entity.type
_entity.pdbx_description
1 polymer ?
#
loop_
_entity_poly.entity_id
_entity_poly.type
_entity_poly.pdbx_seq_one_letter_code
_entity_poly.pdbx_strand_id
1 'polypeptide(L)'
;MPSFGPSVKMTSIEVSPIENGTHESFDSSEFSLIPPPLDEEEEKVMANSQYNLGSAFPMQDLSSVEIQTRLVELVEDNESMKEALKYNNVLMKEQLRTISEWHSQMNASLSQQKQSLEEAHSRIQELEKENSELRQQSISISQHENTPCSDSEVDFEIIQAKKFKEEEDVKEQLKESEMKVSELLQLIDRQNAEMSSLRSLCETKEKENVDLKSRCENLELQMKSYQESTGQMQKLDEERVKLLTALQEVDNKFIQEQEALEKERMNHTETKKLLKDLQEKYNRVDKLLQIQSKDQKEKNEQFLSEREQEAKRALEQIDELTAKLFDLEQQLEERDGKIKMLSDRLEMASQESEEIPILKAQLDVYKTDLNNQKEASQKDIQRLTQELSDLQTAVSFCSSCGAGNTHADAAARAKGRRRQGSSRHEATMFICPVCQFGFKEVQALENHVNTCLDKAQ
;
A
#
# COMPACT_ATOMS: atom_id res chain seq x y z
N MET A 1 43.54 -10.68 -47.68
CA MET A 1 44.13 -10.76 -46.33
C MET A 1 43.38 -11.84 -45.56
N PRO A 2 44.00 -13.00 -45.27
CA PRO A 2 43.37 -14.12 -44.59
C PRO A 2 43.81 -14.24 -43.12
N SER A 3 42.92 -14.73 -42.25
CA SER A 3 43.31 -15.54 -41.06
C SER A 3 42.08 -16.23 -40.44
N PHE A 4 41.72 -17.40 -40.97
CA PHE A 4 40.92 -18.36 -40.19
C PHE A 4 41.89 -19.21 -39.35
N GLY A 5 41.82 -19.05 -38.03
CA GLY A 5 42.57 -19.85 -37.06
C GLY A 5 41.99 -21.27 -36.92
N PRO A 6 42.79 -22.22 -36.40
CA PRO A 6 42.49 -23.65 -36.54
C PRO A 6 41.44 -24.18 -35.55
N SER A 7 40.58 -25.06 -36.05
CA SER A 7 39.65 -25.86 -35.25
C SER A 7 40.41 -26.90 -34.41
N VAL A 8 40.43 -26.73 -33.09
CA VAL A 8 40.94 -27.74 -32.15
C VAL A 8 39.88 -28.79 -31.91
N LYS A 9 40.17 -30.04 -32.28
CA LYS A 9 39.36 -31.21 -31.92
C LYS A 9 39.55 -31.50 -30.43
N MET A 10 38.59 -31.14 -29.60
CA MET A 10 38.48 -31.67 -28.24
C MET A 10 37.93 -33.10 -28.31
N THR A 11 38.61 -34.03 -27.65
CA THR A 11 38.22 -35.43 -27.53
C THR A 11 37.00 -35.58 -26.62
N SER A 12 35.99 -36.33 -27.06
CA SER A 12 34.87 -36.74 -26.23
C SER A 12 35.37 -37.55 -25.03
N ILE A 13 35.20 -36.99 -23.83
CA ILE A 13 35.25 -37.75 -22.58
C ILE A 13 33.81 -38.10 -22.25
N GLU A 14 33.48 -39.40 -22.25
CA GLU A 14 32.22 -39.89 -21.71
C GLU A 14 32.21 -39.65 -20.20
N VAL A 15 31.50 -38.62 -19.76
CA VAL A 15 31.13 -38.44 -18.36
C VAL A 15 29.77 -39.09 -18.17
N SER A 16 29.74 -40.18 -17.40
CA SER A 16 28.50 -40.88 -17.05
C SER A 16 27.53 -39.92 -16.34
N PRO A 17 26.23 -39.94 -16.66
CA PRO A 17 25.25 -39.14 -15.93
C PRO A 17 25.12 -39.69 -14.51
N ILE A 18 25.50 -38.89 -13.52
CA ILE A 18 25.10 -39.13 -12.12
C ILE A 18 23.63 -38.74 -12.03
N GLU A 19 22.76 -39.74 -11.93
CA GLU A 19 21.33 -39.52 -11.86
C GLU A 19 20.92 -38.84 -10.54
N ASN A 20 20.15 -37.77 -10.67
CA ASN A 20 19.09 -37.37 -9.73
C ASN A 20 19.47 -37.24 -8.25
N GLY A 21 20.40 -36.32 -7.96
CA GLY A 21 20.32 -35.57 -6.71
C GLY A 21 19.12 -34.62 -6.77
N THR A 22 18.03 -34.94 -6.08
CA THR A 22 16.88 -34.05 -5.91
C THR A 22 17.27 -32.83 -5.08
N HIS A 23 17.69 -31.76 -5.76
CA HIS A 23 17.73 -30.43 -5.19
C HIS A 23 16.29 -29.97 -4.93
N GLU A 24 15.74 -30.36 -3.79
CA GLU A 24 14.61 -29.66 -3.18
C GLU A 24 15.08 -28.25 -2.87
N SER A 25 14.68 -27.30 -3.71
CA SER A 25 14.89 -25.88 -3.44
C SER A 25 14.04 -25.50 -2.25
N PHE A 26 14.67 -25.39 -1.07
CA PHE A 26 14.04 -24.90 0.15
C PHE A 26 13.56 -23.45 -0.06
N ASP A 27 12.31 -23.31 -0.50
CA ASP A 27 11.67 -22.01 -0.70
C ASP A 27 11.54 -21.34 0.66
N SER A 28 12.41 -20.36 0.92
CA SER A 28 12.57 -19.69 2.20
C SER A 28 11.43 -18.69 2.51
N SER A 29 10.23 -18.95 1.96
CA SER A 29 9.01 -18.16 2.14
C SER A 29 7.97 -18.83 3.05
N GLU A 30 8.24 -20.03 3.57
CA GLU A 30 7.38 -20.73 4.54
C GLU A 30 7.85 -20.54 6.01
N PHE A 31 7.93 -19.29 6.45
CA PHE A 31 7.96 -18.95 7.89
C PHE A 31 6.79 -18.00 8.21
N SER A 32 5.59 -18.58 8.28
CA SER A 32 4.46 -17.94 8.92
C SER A 32 4.74 -17.86 10.42
N LEU A 33 4.77 -16.63 10.95
CA LEU A 33 4.79 -16.39 12.40
C LEU A 33 3.60 -17.10 13.03
N ILE A 34 3.86 -18.08 13.91
CA ILE A 34 2.84 -18.64 14.79
C ILE A 34 2.32 -17.47 15.64
N PRO A 35 1.03 -17.09 15.56
CA PRO A 35 0.48 -16.09 16.45
C PRO A 35 0.63 -16.58 17.89
N PRO A 36 0.92 -15.72 18.88
CA PRO A 36 0.80 -16.13 20.27
C PRO A 36 -0.61 -16.69 20.51
N PRO A 37 -0.78 -17.70 21.37
CA PRO A 37 -2.09 -18.27 21.65
C PRO A 37 -3.02 -17.15 22.13
N LEU A 38 -4.01 -16.82 21.31
CA LEU A 38 -5.07 -15.89 21.67
C LEU A 38 -6.01 -16.63 22.60
N ASP A 39 -6.06 -16.23 23.87
CA ASP A 39 -7.09 -16.69 24.78
C ASP A 39 -8.47 -16.34 24.18
N GLU A 40 -9.31 -17.34 23.93
CA GLU A 40 -10.57 -17.22 23.16
C GLU A 40 -11.61 -16.24 23.77
N GLU A 41 -11.33 -15.69 24.96
CA GLU A 41 -12.12 -14.65 25.61
C GLU A 41 -11.85 -13.23 25.07
N GLU A 42 -10.65 -12.92 24.55
CA GLU A 42 -10.33 -11.57 24.06
C GLU A 42 -10.91 -11.27 22.66
N GLU A 43 -11.04 -12.28 21.79
CA GLU A 43 -11.50 -12.08 20.41
C GLU A 43 -12.96 -11.56 20.34
N LYS A 44 -13.78 -11.88 21.35
CA LYS A 44 -15.16 -11.35 21.48
C LYS A 44 -15.24 -9.90 21.95
N VAL A 45 -14.18 -9.35 22.55
CA VAL A 45 -14.15 -7.93 22.97
C VAL A 45 -13.78 -7.04 21.78
N MET A 46 -12.89 -7.50 20.90
CA MET A 46 -12.41 -6.73 19.74
C MET A 46 -13.41 -6.64 18.58
N ALA A 47 -14.37 -7.56 18.47
CA ALA A 47 -15.40 -7.50 17.43
C ALA A 47 -16.46 -6.39 17.63
N ASN A 48 -16.52 -5.77 18.81
CA ASN A 48 -17.52 -4.75 19.16
C ASN A 48 -16.91 -3.35 19.43
N SER A 49 -15.59 -3.18 19.30
CA SER A 49 -14.96 -1.87 19.32
C SER A 49 -15.19 -1.15 17.98
N GLN A 50 -16.37 -0.52 17.85
CA GLN A 50 -16.50 0.63 16.95
C GLN A 50 -15.50 1.68 17.42
N TYR A 51 -14.35 1.76 16.74
CA TYR A 51 -13.29 2.73 17.02
C TYR A 51 -13.82 4.15 16.80
N ASN A 52 -14.35 4.74 17.86
CA ASN A 52 -14.86 6.10 17.91
C ASN A 52 -13.68 7.10 17.94
N LEU A 53 -12.91 7.09 16.86
CA LEU A 53 -11.70 7.89 16.65
C LEU A 53 -11.97 9.41 16.63
N GLY A 54 -13.24 9.83 16.62
CA GLY A 54 -13.65 11.24 16.60
C GLY A 54 -13.56 11.98 17.93
N SER A 55 -13.19 11.34 19.05
CA SER A 55 -13.34 11.94 20.39
C SER A 55 -12.08 12.06 21.25
N ALA A 56 -10.92 11.52 20.84
CA ALA A 56 -9.76 11.35 21.73
C ALA A 56 -8.65 12.40 21.57
N PHE A 57 -8.60 13.12 20.44
CA PHE A 57 -7.62 14.19 20.22
C PHE A 57 -8.32 15.54 20.24
N PRO A 58 -8.21 16.33 21.33
CA PRO A 58 -8.56 17.73 21.24
C PRO A 58 -7.63 18.38 20.21
N MET A 59 -8.18 18.80 19.07
CA MET A 59 -7.47 19.66 18.14
C MET A 59 -7.29 21.02 18.81
N GLN A 60 -6.25 21.12 19.63
CA GLN A 60 -5.57 22.38 19.85
C GLN A 60 -5.08 22.84 18.48
N ASP A 61 -5.30 24.11 18.15
CA ASP A 61 -4.88 24.72 16.88
C ASP A 61 -3.35 24.79 16.82
N LEU A 62 -2.72 23.64 16.51
CA LEU A 62 -1.29 23.53 16.33
C LEU A 62 -0.86 24.46 15.20
N SER A 63 0.16 25.25 15.47
CA SER A 63 0.80 26.11 14.48
C SER A 63 1.23 25.28 13.28
N SER A 64 1.15 25.85 12.06
CA SER A 64 1.65 25.19 10.85
C SER A 64 3.12 24.74 10.98
N VAL A 65 3.91 25.39 11.85
CA VAL A 65 5.29 25.00 12.16
C VAL A 65 5.31 23.75 13.04
N GLU A 66 4.47 23.69 14.07
CA GLU A 66 4.37 22.53 14.97
C GLU A 66 3.87 21.28 14.24
N ILE A 67 2.90 21.45 13.33
CA ILE A 67 2.43 20.39 12.42
C ILE A 67 3.60 19.91 11.54
N GLN A 68 4.39 20.83 10.96
CA GLN A 68 5.51 20.46 10.10
C GLN A 68 6.63 19.75 10.89
N THR A 69 6.99 20.23 12.08
CA THR A 69 7.95 19.56 12.98
C THR A 69 7.45 18.16 13.35
N ARG A 70 6.18 18.02 13.75
CA ARG A 70 5.62 16.73 14.14
C ARG A 70 5.56 15.74 12.97
N LEU A 71 5.37 16.24 11.74
CA LEU A 71 5.36 15.41 10.54
C LEU A 71 6.78 14.96 10.16
N VAL A 72 7.83 15.77 10.41
CA VAL A 72 9.23 15.35 10.30
C VAL A 72 9.57 14.30 11.36
N GLU A 73 9.25 14.53 12.64
CA GLU A 73 9.44 13.54 13.71
C GLU A 73 8.77 12.20 13.37
N LEU A 74 7.52 12.23 12.89
CA LEU A 74 6.81 11.01 12.47
C LEU A 74 7.45 10.32 11.27
N VAL A 75 8.10 11.04 10.36
CA VAL A 75 8.86 10.43 9.25
C VAL A 75 10.15 9.79 9.75
N GLU A 76 10.88 10.46 10.65
CA GLU A 76 12.09 9.93 11.31
C GLU A 76 11.79 8.68 12.15
N ASP A 77 10.71 8.70 12.96
CA ASP A 77 10.22 7.55 13.73
C ASP A 77 9.85 6.38 12.80
N ASN A 78 9.14 6.64 11.69
CA ASN A 78 8.79 5.62 10.70
C ASN A 78 10.03 5.03 10.01
N GLU A 79 11.05 5.84 9.72
CA GLU A 79 12.31 5.37 9.15
C GLU A 79 13.09 4.51 10.17
N SER A 80 13.18 4.97 11.42
CA SER A 80 13.79 4.21 12.52
C SER A 80 13.09 2.85 12.76
N MET A 81 11.75 2.83 12.82
CA MET A 81 10.98 1.59 12.92
C MET A 81 11.21 0.66 11.73
N LYS A 82 11.31 1.20 10.50
CA LYS A 82 11.60 0.44 9.28
C LYS A 82 13.01 -0.15 9.30
N GLU A 83 14.00 0.54 9.87
CA GLU A 83 15.35 -0.01 10.05
C GLU A 83 15.40 -1.06 11.16
N ALA A 84 14.75 -0.84 12.30
CA ALA A 84 14.61 -1.82 13.37
C ALA A 84 13.93 -3.11 12.87
N LEU A 85 12.89 -3.00 12.05
CA LEU A 85 12.23 -4.14 11.41
C LEU A 85 13.15 -4.86 10.41
N LYS A 86 13.94 -4.15 9.60
CA LYS A 86 14.95 -4.79 8.73
C LYS A 86 15.98 -5.57 9.55
N TYR A 87 16.50 -4.97 10.63
CA TYR A 87 17.48 -5.61 11.51
C TYR A 87 16.91 -6.85 12.19
N ASN A 88 15.69 -6.76 12.74
CA ASN A 88 14.99 -7.89 13.35
C ASN A 88 14.76 -9.04 12.34
N ASN A 89 14.35 -8.73 11.11
CA ASN A 89 14.21 -9.72 10.03
C ASN A 89 15.55 -10.42 9.69
N VAL A 90 16.68 -9.71 9.71
CA VAL A 90 18.01 -10.33 9.51
C VAL A 90 18.36 -11.23 10.69
N LEU A 91 18.13 -10.78 11.93
CA LEU A 91 18.38 -11.54 13.14
C LEU A 91 17.54 -12.83 13.21
N MET A 92 16.25 -12.77 12.86
CA MET A 92 15.39 -13.95 12.78
C MET A 92 15.89 -14.94 11.71
N LYS A 93 16.31 -14.47 10.54
CA LYS A 93 16.90 -15.34 9.50
C LYS A 93 18.20 -16.02 9.95
N GLU A 94 18.98 -15.37 10.81
CA GLU A 94 20.17 -15.96 11.42
C GLU A 94 19.78 -17.07 12.42
N GLN A 95 18.86 -16.78 13.34
CA GLN A 95 18.36 -17.75 14.31
C GLN A 95 17.73 -18.99 13.65
N LEU A 96 16.95 -18.80 12.59
CA LEU A 96 16.35 -19.89 11.81
C LEU A 96 17.42 -20.75 11.13
N ARG A 97 18.54 -20.16 10.66
CA ARG A 97 19.66 -20.94 10.13
C ARG A 97 20.32 -21.80 11.21
N THR A 98 20.59 -21.22 12.38
CA THR A 98 21.16 -21.97 13.53
C THR A 98 20.25 -23.12 13.98
N ILE A 99 18.92 -22.91 14.00
CA ILE A 99 17.95 -23.97 14.30
C ILE A 99 17.98 -25.07 13.22
N SER A 100 18.03 -24.69 11.94
CA SER A 100 18.13 -25.64 10.82
C SER A 100 19.42 -26.45 10.83
N GLU A 101 20.55 -25.83 11.19
CA GLU A 101 21.85 -26.49 11.36
C GLU A 101 21.81 -27.49 12.52
N TRP A 102 21.22 -27.10 13.66
CA TRP A 102 21.06 -27.98 14.83
C TRP A 102 20.11 -29.16 14.55
N HIS A 103 18.99 -28.93 13.86
CA HIS A 103 18.08 -29.99 13.43
C HIS A 103 18.76 -30.98 12.46
N SER A 104 19.55 -30.47 11.50
CA SER A 104 20.36 -31.31 10.60
C SER A 104 21.38 -32.15 11.36
N GLN A 105 22.08 -31.56 12.34
CA GLN A 105 23.03 -32.27 13.20
C GLN A 105 22.35 -33.34 14.07
N MET A 106 21.19 -33.03 14.64
CA MET A 106 20.39 -33.97 15.44
C MET A 106 19.94 -35.17 14.58
N ASN A 107 19.45 -34.93 13.37
CA ASN A 107 19.03 -36.00 12.45
C ASN A 107 20.20 -36.85 11.96
N ALA A 108 21.37 -36.24 11.71
CA ALA A 108 22.60 -36.98 11.41
C ALA A 108 23.01 -37.89 12.59
N SER A 109 22.92 -37.40 13.83
CA SER A 109 23.21 -38.19 15.03
C SER A 109 22.22 -39.32 15.25
N LEU A 110 20.91 -39.09 15.05
CA LEU A 110 19.87 -40.12 15.09
C LEU A 110 20.08 -41.19 14.02
N SER A 111 20.43 -40.80 12.80
CA SER A 111 20.75 -41.73 11.71
C SER A 111 21.97 -42.59 12.05
N GLN A 112 23.01 -41.99 12.62
CA GLN A 112 24.21 -42.70 13.08
C GLN A 112 23.90 -43.68 14.23
N GLN A 113 23.07 -43.27 15.20
CA GLN A 113 22.62 -44.15 16.29
C GLN A 113 21.79 -45.33 15.75
N LYS A 114 20.87 -45.08 14.81
CA LYS A 114 20.09 -46.14 14.15
C LYS A 114 21.00 -47.14 13.43
N GLN A 115 21.97 -46.65 12.66
CA GLN A 115 22.96 -47.52 11.99
C GLN A 115 23.75 -48.35 13.03
N SER A 116 24.24 -47.73 14.11
CA SER A 116 24.99 -48.44 15.14
C SER A 116 24.15 -49.51 15.87
N LEU A 117 22.84 -49.27 16.07
CA LEU A 117 21.92 -50.27 16.62
C LEU A 117 21.67 -51.42 15.65
N GLU A 118 21.58 -51.16 14.35
CA GLU A 118 21.39 -52.17 13.31
C GLU A 118 22.65 -53.03 13.08
N GLU A 119 23.84 -52.42 13.16
CA GLU A 119 25.13 -53.12 13.23
C GLU A 119 25.23 -53.99 14.50
N ALA A 120 24.85 -53.47 15.67
CA ALA A 120 24.84 -54.22 16.91
C ALA A 120 23.85 -55.40 16.89
N HIS A 121 22.66 -55.22 16.34
CA HIS A 121 21.66 -56.28 16.16
C HIS A 121 22.18 -57.37 15.23
N SER A 122 22.79 -56.98 14.10
CA SER A 122 23.43 -57.92 13.16
C SER A 122 24.53 -58.72 13.86
N ARG A 123 25.36 -58.07 14.70
CA ARG A 123 26.43 -58.74 15.45
C ARG A 123 25.91 -59.68 16.53
N ILE A 124 24.79 -59.36 17.18
CA ILE A 124 24.11 -60.28 18.12
C ILE A 124 23.62 -61.52 17.35
N GLN A 125 22.99 -61.35 16.18
CA GLN A 125 22.51 -62.46 15.36
C GLN A 125 23.65 -63.39 14.88
N GLU A 126 24.82 -62.84 14.54
CA GLU A 126 26.03 -63.63 14.26
C GLU A 126 26.47 -64.46 15.47
N LEU A 127 26.52 -63.86 16.66
CA LEU A 127 26.92 -64.52 17.90
C LEU A 127 25.91 -65.57 18.36
N GLU A 128 24.61 -65.35 18.17
CA GLU A 128 23.57 -66.36 18.42
C GLU A 128 23.73 -67.58 17.51
N LYS A 129 24.05 -67.35 16.23
CA LYS A 129 24.36 -68.41 15.28
C LYS A 129 25.62 -69.18 15.68
N GLU A 130 26.72 -68.50 15.97
CA GLU A 130 27.98 -69.12 16.45
C GLU A 130 27.76 -69.95 17.73
N ASN A 131 26.98 -69.43 18.70
CA ASN A 131 26.63 -70.12 19.94
C ASN A 131 25.76 -71.36 19.66
N SER A 132 24.86 -71.30 18.67
CA SER A 132 24.06 -72.47 18.24
C SER A 132 24.94 -73.56 17.60
N GLU A 133 25.93 -73.17 16.78
CA GLU A 133 26.89 -74.09 16.16
C GLU A 133 27.80 -74.75 17.22
N LEU A 134 28.32 -73.97 18.18
CA LEU A 134 29.14 -74.47 19.29
C LEU A 134 28.35 -75.42 20.21
N ARG A 135 27.07 -75.13 20.49
CA ARG A 135 26.19 -76.07 21.22
C ARG A 135 25.99 -77.37 20.47
N GLN A 136 25.80 -77.32 19.15
CA GLN A 136 25.66 -78.50 18.31
C GLN A 136 26.95 -79.33 18.27
N GLN A 137 28.12 -78.69 18.21
CA GLN A 137 29.43 -79.35 18.33
C GLN A 137 29.61 -80.00 19.70
N SER A 138 29.27 -79.32 20.80
CA SER A 138 29.34 -79.87 22.16
C SER A 138 28.45 -81.11 22.33
N ILE A 139 27.23 -81.08 21.81
CA ILE A 139 26.34 -82.27 21.77
C ILE A 139 27.01 -83.41 20.98
N SER A 140 27.58 -83.11 19.80
CA SER A 140 28.24 -84.11 18.95
C SER A 140 29.46 -84.76 19.62
N ILE A 141 30.24 -83.99 20.40
CA ILE A 141 31.36 -84.50 21.20
C ILE A 141 30.84 -85.38 22.35
N SER A 142 29.81 -84.93 23.09
CA SER A 142 29.23 -85.69 24.20
C SER A 142 28.60 -87.03 23.77
N GLN A 143 28.16 -87.14 22.52
CA GLN A 143 27.67 -88.39 21.94
C GLN A 143 28.80 -89.36 21.58
N HIS A 144 30.04 -88.88 21.40
CA HIS A 144 31.21 -89.71 21.10
C HIS A 144 31.92 -90.25 22.36
N GLU A 145 31.78 -89.60 23.52
CA GLU A 145 32.40 -90.04 24.77
C GLU A 145 31.61 -91.14 25.53
N ASN A 146 30.37 -91.43 25.13
CA ASN A 146 29.54 -92.49 25.72
C ASN A 146 29.81 -93.88 25.11
N THR A 147 31.08 -94.28 25.04
CA THR A 147 31.47 -95.67 24.73
C THR A 147 31.74 -96.43 26.03
N PRO A 148 30.98 -97.50 26.37
CA PRO A 148 31.18 -98.21 27.64
C PRO A 148 32.50 -98.99 27.64
N CYS A 149 33.49 -98.51 28.40
CA CYS A 149 34.68 -99.28 28.75
C CYS A 149 34.33 -100.15 29.97
N SER A 150 34.25 -101.46 29.77
CA SER A 150 33.85 -102.45 30.78
C SER A 150 34.79 -103.65 30.71
N ASP A 151 36.01 -103.47 31.18
CA ASP A 151 36.98 -104.53 31.39
C ASP A 151 36.95 -105.01 32.86
N SER A 152 36.83 -106.34 33.00
CA SER A 152 37.64 -107.22 33.88
C SER A 152 37.42 -107.17 35.43
N GLU A 153 37.57 -108.24 36.22
CA GLU A 153 38.07 -109.62 35.98
C GLU A 153 37.84 -110.59 37.18
N VAL A 154 38.06 -111.90 36.94
CA VAL A 154 38.52 -112.98 37.86
C VAL A 154 37.59 -113.60 38.94
N ASP A 155 37.04 -114.78 38.60
CA ASP A 155 37.21 -116.13 39.18
C ASP A 155 37.39 -116.41 40.70
N PHE A 156 36.75 -117.50 41.18
CA PHE A 156 37.47 -118.74 41.56
C PHE A 156 36.52 -119.98 41.63
N GLU A 157 37.09 -121.19 41.48
CA GLU A 157 36.38 -122.44 41.13
C GLU A 157 36.89 -123.67 41.96
N ILE A 158 36.22 -124.84 41.86
CA ILE A 158 36.69 -126.22 42.27
C ILE A 158 36.81 -126.47 43.82
N ILE A 159 36.54 -127.62 44.49
CA ILE A 159 36.19 -129.05 44.19
C ILE A 159 35.06 -129.55 45.14
N GLN A 160 34.38 -130.68 44.83
CA GLN A 160 33.93 -131.69 45.84
C GLN A 160 34.11 -133.13 45.34
N ALA A 161 34.87 -133.97 46.06
CA ALA A 161 34.77 -135.44 46.03
C ALA A 161 35.63 -136.12 47.12
N LYS A 162 35.02 -136.99 47.96
CA LYS A 162 35.53 -138.29 48.49
C LYS A 162 34.83 -138.69 49.80
N LYS A 163 34.41 -139.97 49.91
CA LYS A 163 34.27 -140.68 51.20
C LYS A 163 34.50 -142.19 51.06
N PHE A 164 35.39 -142.68 51.93
CA PHE A 164 35.65 -144.03 52.48
C PHE A 164 36.95 -143.82 53.30
N LYS A 165 37.11 -144.25 54.56
CA LYS A 165 36.30 -145.11 55.44
C LYS A 165 36.71 -144.85 56.90
N GLU A 166 35.76 -145.12 57.81
CA GLU A 166 35.89 -145.45 59.24
C GLU A 166 37.16 -146.29 59.60
N GLU A 167 37.73 -146.32 60.81
CA GLU A 167 37.40 -145.84 62.18
C GLU A 167 38.70 -145.89 63.03
N GLU A 168 39.10 -144.83 63.77
CA GLU A 168 40.06 -144.97 64.91
C GLU A 168 39.86 -143.92 66.04
N ASP A 169 38.90 -143.00 65.90
CA ASP A 169 37.70 -142.76 66.74
C ASP A 169 37.82 -142.49 68.27
N VAL A 170 39.00 -142.55 68.91
CA VAL A 170 39.15 -142.17 70.35
C VAL A 170 40.29 -141.19 70.61
N LYS A 171 41.37 -141.22 69.82
CA LYS A 171 42.25 -140.04 69.67
C LYS A 171 41.67 -139.00 68.70
N GLU A 172 40.69 -139.43 67.91
CA GLU A 172 39.90 -138.58 67.03
C GLU A 172 39.14 -137.55 67.86
N GLN A 173 38.36 -137.94 68.89
CA GLN A 173 37.52 -136.99 69.65
C GLN A 173 38.26 -135.82 70.32
N LEU A 174 39.51 -135.99 70.77
CA LEU A 174 40.30 -134.87 71.31
C LEU A 174 40.80 -133.96 70.18
N LYS A 175 41.37 -134.54 69.11
CA LYS A 175 41.72 -133.79 67.89
C LYS A 175 40.50 -133.18 67.21
N GLU A 176 39.32 -133.77 67.36
CA GLU A 176 38.04 -133.30 66.86
C GLU A 176 37.52 -132.18 67.76
N SER A 177 37.78 -132.19 69.07
CA SER A 177 37.52 -131.04 69.94
C SER A 177 38.50 -129.88 69.66
N GLU A 178 39.77 -130.15 69.38
CA GLU A 178 40.76 -129.14 68.96
C GLU A 178 40.47 -128.64 67.54
N MET A 179 40.03 -129.51 66.61
CA MET A 179 39.53 -129.11 65.30
C MET A 179 38.23 -128.32 65.44
N LYS A 180 37.27 -128.70 66.29
CA LYS A 180 36.04 -127.93 66.55
C LYS A 180 36.36 -126.56 67.17
N VAL A 181 37.35 -126.46 68.06
CA VAL A 181 37.82 -125.16 68.59
C VAL A 181 38.54 -124.36 67.50
N SER A 182 39.37 -124.99 66.68
CA SER A 182 40.03 -124.34 65.52
C SER A 182 39.01 -123.92 64.44
N GLU A 183 37.95 -124.68 64.24
CA GLU A 183 36.85 -124.45 63.30
C GLU A 183 35.90 -123.37 63.85
N LEU A 184 35.67 -123.33 65.17
CA LEU A 184 34.98 -122.22 65.83
C LEU A 184 35.82 -120.93 65.82
N LEU A 185 37.13 -121.01 65.99
CA LEU A 185 38.03 -119.86 65.83
C LEU A 185 38.05 -119.37 64.37
N GLN A 186 38.17 -120.28 63.40
CA GLN A 186 38.05 -119.95 61.98
C GLN A 186 36.65 -119.41 61.62
N LEU A 187 35.58 -119.87 62.28
CA LEU A 187 34.23 -119.35 62.11
C LEU A 187 34.12 -117.94 62.70
N ILE A 188 34.71 -117.70 63.88
CA ILE A 188 34.78 -116.36 64.51
C ILE A 188 35.61 -115.41 63.63
N ASP A 189 36.75 -115.85 63.11
CA ASP A 189 37.59 -115.05 62.21
C ASP A 189 36.87 -114.76 60.88
N ARG A 190 36.14 -115.74 60.33
CA ARG A 190 35.29 -115.56 59.15
C ARG A 190 34.14 -114.60 59.43
N GLN A 191 33.45 -114.72 60.56
CA GLN A 191 32.40 -113.79 61.00
C GLN A 191 32.96 -112.39 61.27
N ASN A 192 34.17 -112.26 61.82
CA ASN A 192 34.85 -110.98 62.01
C ASN A 192 35.24 -110.34 60.67
N ALA A 193 35.68 -111.15 59.69
CA ALA A 193 35.95 -110.68 58.33
C ALA A 193 34.66 -110.27 57.60
N GLU A 194 33.58 -111.05 57.70
CA GLU A 194 32.25 -110.72 57.19
C GLU A 194 31.70 -109.44 57.84
N MET A 195 31.80 -109.29 59.17
CA MET A 195 31.41 -108.08 59.89
C MET A 195 32.27 -106.86 59.52
N SER A 196 33.54 -107.05 59.21
CA SER A 196 34.42 -105.97 58.74
C SER A 196 34.08 -105.55 57.31
N SER A 197 33.75 -106.52 56.44
CA SER A 197 33.24 -106.28 55.08
C SER A 197 31.88 -105.57 55.10
N LEU A 198 30.96 -106.00 55.97
CA LEU A 198 29.67 -105.35 56.15
C LEU A 198 29.82 -103.92 56.70
N ARG A 199 30.78 -103.66 57.60
CA ARG A 199 31.09 -102.28 58.03
C ARG A 199 31.61 -101.43 56.88
N SER A 200 32.59 -101.91 56.11
CA SER A 200 33.09 -101.13 54.97
C SER A 200 32.00 -100.89 53.92
N LEU A 201 31.09 -101.84 53.70
CA LEU A 201 29.92 -101.67 52.84
C LEU A 201 28.91 -100.66 53.40
N CYS A 202 28.68 -100.63 54.71
CA CYS A 202 27.87 -99.58 55.34
C CYS A 202 28.53 -98.21 55.21
N GLU A 203 29.85 -98.11 55.41
CA GLU A 203 30.59 -96.86 55.26
C GLU A 203 30.61 -96.35 53.80
N THR A 204 30.69 -97.23 52.79
CA THR A 204 30.56 -96.81 51.39
C THR A 204 29.14 -96.39 51.05
N LYS A 205 28.12 -97.12 51.53
CA LYS A 205 26.71 -96.75 51.32
C LYS A 205 26.31 -95.46 52.04
N GLU A 206 26.90 -95.16 53.20
CA GLU A 206 26.70 -93.90 53.91
C GLU A 206 27.34 -92.73 53.15
N LYS A 207 28.55 -92.91 52.58
CA LYS A 207 29.18 -91.93 51.68
C LYS A 207 28.36 -91.70 50.40
N GLU A 208 27.94 -92.76 49.71
CA GLU A 208 27.07 -92.67 48.53
C GLU A 208 25.77 -91.89 48.83
N ASN A 209 25.19 -92.09 50.02
CA ASN A 209 23.97 -91.40 50.43
C ASN A 209 24.22 -89.90 50.72
N VAL A 210 25.35 -89.55 51.33
CA VAL A 210 25.79 -88.15 51.50
C VAL A 210 26.02 -87.49 50.14
N ASP A 211 26.70 -88.17 49.22
CA ASP A 211 26.96 -87.67 47.86
C ASP A 211 25.65 -87.46 47.08
N LEU A 212 24.74 -88.43 47.11
CA LEU A 212 23.40 -88.32 46.51
C LEU A 212 22.59 -87.17 47.12
N LYS A 213 22.62 -86.99 48.45
CA LYS A 213 21.94 -85.88 49.13
C LYS A 213 22.50 -84.53 48.67
N SER A 214 23.82 -84.38 48.61
CA SER A 214 24.46 -83.14 48.12
C SER A 214 24.11 -82.86 46.65
N ARG A 215 23.99 -83.90 45.82
CA ARG A 215 23.56 -83.80 44.43
C ARG A 215 22.09 -83.37 44.30
N CYS A 216 21.20 -83.89 45.15
CA CYS A 216 19.80 -83.44 45.22
C CYS A 216 19.69 -81.97 45.65
N GLU A 217 20.42 -81.56 46.71
CA GLU A 217 20.46 -80.17 47.18
C GLU A 217 20.98 -79.21 46.08
N ASN A 218 22.00 -79.61 45.31
CA ASN A 218 22.53 -78.83 44.20
C ASN A 218 21.54 -78.74 43.01
N LEU A 219 20.84 -79.84 42.68
CA LEU A 219 19.78 -79.84 41.66
C LEU A 219 18.57 -78.97 42.07
N GLU A 220 18.19 -78.96 43.35
CA GLU A 220 17.16 -78.04 43.86
C GLU A 220 17.60 -76.57 43.74
N LEU A 221 18.86 -76.27 44.06
CA LEU A 221 19.42 -74.92 43.91
C LEU A 221 19.41 -74.49 42.44
N GLN A 222 19.79 -75.40 41.53
CA GLN A 222 19.79 -75.16 40.09
C GLN A 222 18.36 -74.98 39.53
N MET A 223 17.37 -75.75 40.02
CA MET A 223 15.98 -75.54 39.66
C MET A 223 15.45 -74.17 40.13
N LYS A 224 15.80 -73.74 41.35
CA LYS A 224 15.41 -72.42 41.88
C LYS A 224 16.02 -71.29 41.03
N SER A 225 17.30 -71.37 40.66
CA SER A 225 17.92 -70.33 39.82
C SER A 225 17.36 -70.29 38.39
N TYR A 226 17.00 -71.43 37.79
CA TYR A 226 16.26 -71.44 36.52
C TYR A 226 14.85 -70.85 36.66
N GLN A 227 14.14 -71.12 37.76
CA GLN A 227 12.81 -70.57 38.01
C GLN A 227 12.85 -69.04 38.20
N GLU A 228 13.83 -68.53 38.94
CA GLU A 228 14.09 -67.10 39.10
C GLU A 228 14.46 -66.43 37.76
N SER A 229 15.36 -67.04 36.99
CA SER A 229 15.75 -66.56 35.65
C SER A 229 14.56 -66.50 34.68
N THR A 230 13.71 -67.53 34.67
CA THR A 230 12.48 -67.56 33.86
C THR A 230 11.51 -66.45 34.28
N GLY A 231 11.36 -66.21 35.59
CA GLY A 231 10.55 -65.10 36.11
C GLY A 231 11.13 -63.71 35.83
N GLN A 232 12.44 -63.56 35.68
CA GLN A 232 13.07 -62.33 35.21
C GLN A 232 12.81 -62.12 33.72
N MET A 233 12.93 -63.17 32.90
CA MET A 233 12.69 -63.08 31.46
C MET A 233 11.22 -62.74 31.14
N GLN A 234 10.26 -63.28 31.89
CA GLN A 234 8.84 -62.90 31.78
C GLN A 234 8.60 -61.40 32.07
N LYS A 235 9.28 -60.83 33.07
CA LYS A 235 9.19 -59.38 33.37
C LYS A 235 9.77 -58.53 32.24
N LEU A 236 10.89 -58.95 31.65
CA LEU A 236 11.49 -58.26 30.51
C LEU A 236 10.59 -58.32 29.27
N ASP A 237 9.91 -59.46 29.01
CA ASP A 237 8.92 -59.55 27.94
C ASP A 237 7.69 -58.66 28.20
N GLU A 238 7.20 -58.58 29.45
CA GLU A 238 6.13 -57.63 29.80
C GLU A 238 6.55 -56.16 29.60
N GLU A 239 7.77 -55.79 29.98
CA GLU A 239 8.33 -54.46 29.77
C GLU A 239 8.52 -54.15 28.27
N ARG A 240 9.01 -55.13 27.50
CA ARG A 240 9.11 -55.05 26.04
C ARG A 240 7.75 -54.82 25.37
N VAL A 241 6.71 -55.54 25.80
CA VAL A 241 5.34 -55.33 25.29
C VAL A 241 4.84 -53.93 25.64
N LYS A 242 5.02 -53.46 26.88
CA LYS A 242 4.65 -52.09 27.31
C LYS A 242 5.37 -51.02 26.46
N LEU A 243 6.66 -51.20 26.18
CA LEU A 243 7.45 -50.30 25.34
C LEU A 243 6.98 -50.32 23.88
N LEU A 244 6.64 -51.49 23.31
CA LEU A 244 6.09 -51.59 21.96
C LEU A 244 4.72 -50.90 21.85
N THR A 245 3.84 -51.04 22.85
CA THR A 245 2.57 -50.30 22.89
C THR A 245 2.81 -48.79 22.99
N ALA A 246 3.74 -48.34 23.84
CA ALA A 246 4.07 -46.92 23.96
C ALA A 246 4.65 -46.33 22.67
N LEU A 247 5.50 -47.07 21.95
CA LEU A 247 6.00 -46.68 20.62
C LEU A 247 4.85 -46.56 19.61
N GLN A 248 3.94 -47.54 19.56
CA GLN A 248 2.77 -47.49 18.69
C GLN A 248 1.84 -46.31 19.01
N GLU A 249 1.69 -45.93 20.28
CA GLU A 249 0.95 -44.73 20.68
C GLU A 249 1.64 -43.43 20.23
N VAL A 250 2.97 -43.38 20.23
CA VAL A 250 3.74 -42.24 19.72
C VAL A 250 3.62 -42.14 18.19
N ASP A 251 3.77 -43.24 17.47
CA ASP A 251 3.60 -43.28 16.01
C ASP A 251 2.19 -42.82 15.59
N ASN A 252 1.15 -43.28 16.29
CA ASN A 252 -0.23 -42.84 16.04
C ASN A 252 -0.43 -41.33 16.28
N LYS A 253 0.21 -40.76 17.31
CA LYS A 253 0.16 -39.31 17.59
C LYS A 253 0.92 -38.51 16.53
N PHE A 254 2.09 -39.00 16.10
CA PHE A 254 2.88 -38.39 15.04
C PHE A 254 2.10 -38.33 13.71
N ILE A 255 1.40 -39.41 13.35
CA ILE A 255 0.51 -39.42 12.16
C ILE A 255 -0.63 -38.40 12.30
N GLN A 256 -1.28 -38.31 13.47
CA GLN A 256 -2.34 -37.32 13.72
C GLN A 256 -1.83 -35.86 13.64
N GLU A 257 -0.63 -35.60 14.15
CA GLU A 257 0.01 -34.29 14.06
C GLU A 257 0.40 -33.94 12.61
N GLN A 258 0.87 -34.92 11.83
CA GLN A 258 1.12 -34.75 10.40
C GLN A 258 -0.17 -34.45 9.61
N GLU A 259 -1.26 -35.19 9.84
CA GLU A 259 -2.56 -34.93 9.22
C GLU A 259 -3.11 -33.54 9.59
N ALA A 260 -2.93 -33.11 10.85
CA ALA A 260 -3.31 -31.78 11.30
C ALA A 260 -2.49 -30.68 10.58
N LEU A 261 -1.16 -30.84 10.48
CA LEU A 261 -0.27 -29.92 9.79
C LEU A 261 -0.58 -29.81 8.28
N GLU A 262 -0.88 -30.92 7.62
CA GLU A 262 -1.31 -30.93 6.22
C GLU A 262 -2.65 -30.19 6.02
N LYS A 263 -3.59 -30.37 6.95
CA LYS A 263 -4.87 -29.63 6.95
C LYS A 263 -4.67 -28.13 7.18
N GLU A 264 -3.77 -27.73 8.08
CA GLU A 264 -3.42 -26.32 8.27
C GLU A 264 -2.73 -25.71 7.04
N ARG A 265 -1.82 -26.45 6.39
CA ARG A 265 -1.22 -26.04 5.12
C ARG A 265 -2.29 -25.82 4.03
N MET A 266 -3.25 -26.73 3.90
CA MET A 266 -4.38 -26.56 2.97
C MET A 266 -5.17 -25.28 3.29
N ASN A 267 -5.58 -25.07 4.55
CA ASN A 267 -6.28 -23.85 5.00
C ASN A 267 -5.45 -22.58 4.72
N HIS A 268 -4.13 -22.62 4.90
CA HIS A 268 -3.23 -21.50 4.59
C HIS A 268 -3.19 -21.22 3.08
N THR A 269 -3.18 -22.24 2.22
CA THR A 269 -3.26 -22.01 0.77
C THR A 269 -4.60 -21.42 0.32
N GLU A 270 -5.71 -21.83 0.95
CA GLU A 270 -7.04 -21.27 0.66
C GLU A 270 -7.17 -19.81 1.10
N THR A 271 -6.75 -19.48 2.32
CA THR A 271 -6.73 -18.09 2.81
C THR A 271 -5.80 -17.19 1.99
N LYS A 272 -4.62 -17.69 1.60
CA LYS A 272 -3.69 -17.00 0.67
C LYS A 272 -4.30 -16.77 -0.71
N LYS A 273 -5.17 -17.66 -1.20
CA LYS A 273 -5.94 -17.48 -2.43
C LYS A 273 -7.04 -16.42 -2.25
N LEU A 274 -7.81 -16.48 -1.18
CA LEU A 274 -8.85 -15.47 -0.86
C LEU A 274 -8.26 -14.06 -0.71
N LEU A 275 -7.08 -13.92 -0.12
CA LEU A 275 -6.36 -12.64 -0.01
C LEU A 275 -5.94 -12.10 -1.39
N LYS A 276 -5.47 -12.95 -2.31
CA LYS A 276 -5.17 -12.55 -3.70
C LYS A 276 -6.44 -12.08 -4.43
N ASP A 277 -7.52 -12.85 -4.35
CA ASP A 277 -8.81 -12.49 -4.95
C ASP A 277 -9.35 -11.15 -4.39
N LEU A 278 -9.15 -10.89 -3.09
CA LEU A 278 -9.52 -9.63 -2.46
C LEU A 278 -8.64 -8.46 -2.91
N GLN A 279 -7.32 -8.69 -3.05
CA GLN A 279 -6.36 -7.71 -3.56
C GLN A 279 -6.69 -7.34 -5.03
N GLU A 280 -7.06 -8.30 -5.87
CA GLU A 280 -7.49 -8.05 -7.25
C GLU A 280 -8.79 -7.23 -7.30
N LYS A 281 -9.77 -7.54 -6.43
CA LYS A 281 -11.01 -6.75 -6.28
C LYS A 281 -10.72 -5.32 -5.82
N TYR A 282 -9.84 -5.14 -4.84
CA TYR A 282 -9.40 -3.81 -4.38
C TYR A 282 -8.75 -3.00 -5.50
N ASN A 283 -7.79 -3.59 -6.21
CA ASN A 283 -7.13 -2.98 -7.36
C ASN A 283 -8.11 -2.62 -8.50
N ARG A 284 -9.21 -3.37 -8.65
CA ARG A 284 -10.28 -3.05 -9.61
C ARG A 284 -11.11 -1.86 -9.15
N VAL A 285 -11.43 -1.75 -7.86
CA VAL A 285 -12.16 -0.59 -7.30
C VAL A 285 -11.33 0.68 -7.38
N ASP A 286 -10.03 0.62 -7.03
CA ASP A 286 -9.11 1.75 -7.17
C ASP A 286 -9.03 2.27 -8.62
N LYS A 287 -8.88 1.37 -9.61
CA LYS A 287 -8.93 1.75 -11.03
C LYS A 287 -10.25 2.41 -11.43
N LEU A 288 -11.39 1.92 -10.93
CA LEU A 288 -12.70 2.55 -11.20
C LEU A 288 -12.82 3.93 -10.56
N LEU A 289 -12.29 4.11 -9.34
CA LEU A 289 -12.23 5.41 -8.66
C LEU A 289 -11.35 6.41 -9.43
N GLN A 290 -10.21 5.97 -9.94
CA GLN A 290 -9.31 6.78 -10.78
C GLN A 290 -9.98 7.20 -12.09
N ILE A 291 -10.68 6.27 -12.76
CA ILE A 291 -11.47 6.59 -13.97
C ILE A 291 -12.56 7.61 -13.63
N GLN A 292 -13.36 7.38 -12.59
CA GLN A 292 -14.42 8.31 -12.17
C GLN A 292 -13.86 9.71 -11.81
N SER A 293 -12.71 9.78 -11.13
CA SER A 293 -12.04 11.03 -10.82
C SER A 293 -11.57 11.76 -12.08
N LYS A 294 -11.05 11.02 -13.08
CA LYS A 294 -10.65 11.58 -14.36
C LYS A 294 -11.86 12.09 -15.16
N ASP A 295 -12.91 11.28 -15.32
CA ASP A 295 -14.16 11.65 -16.00
C ASP A 295 -14.80 12.90 -15.38
N GLN A 296 -14.72 13.04 -14.05
CA GLN A 296 -15.24 14.23 -13.36
C GLN A 296 -14.37 15.47 -13.61
N LYS A 297 -13.04 15.33 -13.74
CA LYS A 297 -12.16 16.43 -14.15
C LYS A 297 -12.44 16.86 -15.58
N GLU A 298 -12.52 15.92 -16.52
CA GLU A 298 -12.82 16.21 -17.93
C GLU A 298 -14.18 16.92 -18.09
N LYS A 299 -15.22 16.49 -17.34
CA LYS A 299 -16.52 17.20 -17.30
C LYS A 299 -16.42 18.61 -16.73
N ASN A 300 -15.65 18.81 -15.67
CA ASN A 300 -15.44 20.13 -15.07
C ASN A 300 -14.67 21.06 -16.03
N GLU A 301 -13.64 20.55 -16.71
CA GLU A 301 -12.87 21.28 -17.72
C GLU A 301 -13.73 21.64 -18.93
N GLN A 302 -14.58 20.72 -19.42
CA GLN A 302 -15.55 21.00 -20.48
C GLN A 302 -16.54 22.10 -20.06
N PHE A 303 -17.12 22.01 -18.86
CA PHE A 303 -18.05 23.03 -18.35
C PHE A 303 -17.39 24.41 -18.21
N LEU A 304 -16.13 24.48 -17.77
CA LEU A 304 -15.36 25.72 -17.71
C LEU A 304 -15.10 26.29 -19.12
N SER A 305 -14.74 25.44 -20.09
CA SER A 305 -14.53 25.84 -21.49
C SER A 305 -15.81 26.36 -22.15
N GLU A 306 -16.95 25.69 -21.95
CA GLU A 306 -18.25 26.14 -22.45
C GLU A 306 -18.65 27.50 -21.85
N ARG A 307 -18.43 27.69 -20.55
CA ARG A 307 -18.67 28.96 -19.86
C ARG A 307 -17.71 30.08 -20.31
N GLU A 308 -16.46 29.75 -20.61
CA GLU A 308 -15.50 30.71 -21.18
C GLU A 308 -15.92 31.14 -22.60
N GLN A 309 -16.40 30.21 -23.43
CA GLN A 309 -16.94 30.51 -24.76
C GLN A 309 -18.25 31.31 -24.72
N GLU A 310 -19.10 31.09 -23.72
CA GLU A 310 -20.28 31.94 -23.47
C GLU A 310 -19.89 33.35 -23.02
N ALA A 311 -18.92 33.48 -22.11
CA ALA A 311 -18.39 34.77 -21.68
C ALA A 311 -17.76 35.55 -22.84
N LYS A 312 -17.00 34.90 -23.73
CA LYS A 312 -16.46 35.52 -24.95
C LYS A 312 -17.56 36.03 -25.88
N ARG A 313 -18.58 35.22 -26.16
CA ARG A 313 -19.74 35.63 -26.97
C ARG A 313 -20.52 36.80 -26.35
N ALA A 314 -20.62 36.85 -25.02
CA ALA A 314 -21.25 37.97 -24.32
C ALA A 314 -20.41 39.26 -24.41
N LEU A 315 -19.08 39.17 -24.35
CA LEU A 315 -18.19 40.31 -24.57
C LEU A 315 -18.27 40.82 -26.02
N GLU A 316 -18.25 39.92 -27.01
CA GLU A 316 -18.43 40.26 -28.43
C GLU A 316 -19.76 41.01 -28.68
N GLN A 317 -20.85 40.62 -28.00
CA GLN A 317 -22.14 41.33 -28.06
C GLN A 317 -22.09 42.70 -27.37
N ILE A 318 -21.36 42.84 -26.27
CA ILE A 318 -21.16 44.14 -25.60
C ILE A 318 -20.37 45.08 -26.52
N ASP A 319 -19.32 44.59 -27.19
CA ASP A 319 -18.53 45.38 -28.13
C ASP A 319 -19.38 45.80 -29.36
N GLU A 320 -20.20 44.90 -29.91
CA GLU A 320 -21.11 45.22 -31.03
C GLU A 320 -22.17 46.26 -30.63
N LEU A 321 -22.75 46.16 -29.44
CA LEU A 321 -23.70 47.15 -28.92
C LEU A 321 -23.02 48.49 -28.61
N THR A 322 -21.79 48.47 -28.09
CA THR A 322 -21.00 49.68 -27.81
C THR A 322 -20.68 50.44 -29.09
N ALA A 323 -20.28 49.73 -30.16
CA ALA A 323 -20.08 50.33 -31.48
C ALA A 323 -21.38 50.96 -32.04
N LYS A 324 -22.52 50.25 -31.94
CA LYS A 324 -23.82 50.80 -32.37
C LYS A 324 -24.27 52.02 -31.57
N LEU A 325 -23.96 52.06 -30.26
CA LEU A 325 -24.23 53.25 -29.45
C LEU A 325 -23.40 54.43 -29.93
N PHE A 326 -22.10 54.24 -30.17
CA PHE A 326 -21.21 55.28 -30.69
C PHE A 326 -21.67 55.81 -32.07
N ASP A 327 -22.04 54.92 -32.99
CA ASP A 327 -22.59 55.30 -34.31
C ASP A 327 -23.90 56.11 -34.20
N LEU A 328 -24.74 55.81 -33.20
CA LEU A 328 -25.98 56.54 -32.92
C LEU A 328 -25.73 57.89 -32.23
N GLU A 329 -24.77 57.96 -31.31
CA GLU A 329 -24.32 59.20 -30.68
C GLU A 329 -23.76 60.17 -31.74
N GLN A 330 -22.90 59.68 -32.64
CA GLN A 330 -22.39 60.47 -33.77
C GLN A 330 -23.52 60.97 -34.69
N GLN A 331 -24.50 60.11 -34.99
CA GLN A 331 -25.67 60.51 -35.78
C GLN A 331 -26.54 61.57 -35.07
N LEU A 332 -26.67 61.51 -33.75
CA LEU A 332 -27.37 62.53 -32.96
C LEU A 332 -26.61 63.86 -33.00
N GLU A 333 -25.30 63.86 -32.76
CA GLU A 333 -24.45 65.05 -32.84
C GLU A 333 -24.52 65.71 -34.24
N GLU A 334 -24.49 64.91 -35.31
CA GLU A 334 -24.71 65.38 -36.68
C GLU A 334 -26.09 66.03 -36.88
N ARG A 335 -27.14 65.51 -36.24
CA ARG A 335 -28.48 66.07 -36.34
C ARG A 335 -28.62 67.33 -35.52
N ASP A 336 -28.04 67.40 -34.32
CA ASP A 336 -28.02 68.61 -33.50
C ASP A 336 -27.23 69.73 -34.18
N GLY A 337 -26.12 69.41 -34.84
CA GLY A 337 -25.41 70.34 -35.72
C GLY A 337 -26.29 70.88 -36.87
N LYS A 338 -27.09 70.01 -37.50
CA LYS A 338 -28.06 70.41 -38.56
C LYS A 338 -29.22 71.25 -37.98
N ILE A 339 -29.74 70.92 -36.80
CA ILE A 339 -30.79 71.68 -36.11
C ILE A 339 -30.27 73.07 -35.75
N LYS A 340 -29.05 73.17 -35.23
CA LYS A 340 -28.40 74.45 -34.93
C LYS A 340 -28.26 75.31 -36.18
N MET A 341 -27.68 74.78 -37.27
CA MET A 341 -27.58 75.51 -38.55
C MET A 341 -28.94 75.96 -39.11
N LEU A 342 -30.00 75.15 -38.95
CA LEU A 342 -31.35 75.54 -39.39
C LEU A 342 -31.97 76.61 -38.48
N SER A 343 -31.69 76.56 -37.17
CA SER A 343 -32.13 77.57 -36.20
C SER A 343 -31.43 78.90 -36.46
N ASP A 344 -30.11 78.90 -36.64
CA ASP A 344 -29.31 80.09 -36.98
C ASP A 344 -29.83 80.75 -38.28
N ARG A 345 -30.16 79.94 -39.30
CA ARG A 345 -30.74 80.43 -40.57
C ARG A 345 -32.17 80.95 -40.41
N LEU A 346 -32.96 80.37 -39.51
CA LEU A 346 -34.32 80.83 -39.22
C LEU A 346 -34.28 82.15 -38.44
N GLU A 347 -33.34 82.31 -37.51
CA GLU A 347 -33.09 83.56 -36.80
C GLU A 347 -32.65 84.67 -37.77
N MET A 348 -31.68 84.41 -38.66
CA MET A 348 -31.30 85.34 -39.72
C MET A 348 -32.49 85.73 -40.60
N ALA A 349 -33.27 84.76 -41.08
CA ALA A 349 -34.45 85.03 -41.91
C ALA A 349 -35.55 85.79 -41.13
N SER A 350 -35.65 85.60 -39.81
CA SER A 350 -36.52 86.39 -38.93
C SER A 350 -36.07 87.85 -38.89
N GLN A 351 -34.77 88.10 -38.66
CA GLN A 351 -34.18 89.44 -38.66
C GLN A 351 -34.37 90.15 -40.02
N GLU A 352 -34.13 89.46 -41.14
CA GLU A 352 -34.42 89.97 -42.49
C GLU A 352 -35.92 90.27 -42.68
N SER A 353 -36.81 89.46 -42.09
CA SER A 353 -38.26 89.68 -42.17
C SER A 353 -38.73 90.89 -41.35
N GLU A 354 -38.02 91.27 -40.29
CA GLU A 354 -38.27 92.48 -39.49
C GLU A 354 -37.93 93.77 -40.24
N GLU A 355 -37.04 93.72 -41.24
CA GLU A 355 -36.79 94.85 -42.15
C GLU A 355 -37.98 95.12 -43.10
N ILE A 356 -38.78 94.09 -43.44
CA ILE A 356 -39.88 94.21 -44.40
C ILE A 356 -40.95 95.22 -43.93
N PRO A 357 -41.46 95.20 -42.68
CA PRO A 357 -42.30 96.27 -42.13
C PRO A 357 -41.68 97.67 -42.23
N ILE A 358 -40.37 97.81 -41.98
CA ILE A 358 -39.67 99.10 -42.03
C ILE A 358 -39.63 99.63 -43.47
N LEU A 359 -39.25 98.79 -44.43
CA LEU A 359 -39.22 99.12 -45.85
C LEU A 359 -40.63 99.40 -46.41
N LYS A 360 -41.66 98.68 -45.96
CA LYS A 360 -43.07 98.97 -46.30
C LYS A 360 -43.48 100.34 -45.77
N ALA A 361 -43.22 100.64 -44.50
CA ALA A 361 -43.51 101.95 -43.92
C ALA A 361 -42.76 103.08 -44.66
N GLN A 362 -41.50 102.87 -45.05
CA GLN A 362 -40.73 103.82 -45.84
C GLN A 362 -41.33 104.03 -47.24
N LEU A 363 -41.78 102.96 -47.92
CA LEU A 363 -42.49 103.05 -49.20
C LEU A 363 -43.83 103.78 -49.09
N ASP A 364 -44.60 103.55 -48.02
CA ASP A 364 -45.86 104.24 -47.78
C ASP A 364 -45.65 105.74 -47.48
N VAL A 365 -44.58 106.10 -46.76
CA VAL A 365 -44.15 107.50 -46.59
C VAL A 365 -43.80 108.12 -47.94
N TYR A 366 -42.93 107.50 -48.75
CA TYR A 366 -42.56 108.03 -50.08
C TYR A 366 -43.77 108.15 -51.03
N LYS A 367 -44.71 107.21 -50.98
CA LYS A 367 -45.94 107.25 -51.77
C LYS A 367 -46.85 108.40 -51.32
N THR A 368 -46.92 108.65 -50.02
CA THR A 368 -47.66 109.78 -49.44
C THR A 368 -47.00 111.11 -49.83
N ASP A 369 -45.68 111.23 -49.71
CA ASP A 369 -44.91 112.41 -50.12
C ASP A 369 -45.05 112.70 -51.62
N LEU A 370 -44.99 111.67 -52.47
CA LEU A 370 -45.17 111.81 -53.92
C LEU A 370 -46.61 112.23 -54.27
N ASN A 371 -47.61 111.71 -53.58
CA ASN A 371 -49.00 112.13 -53.76
C ASN A 371 -49.20 113.58 -53.28
N ASN A 372 -48.65 113.95 -52.12
CA ASN A 372 -48.64 115.32 -51.61
C ASN A 372 -47.95 116.28 -52.59
N GLN A 373 -46.82 115.87 -53.20
CA GLN A 373 -46.12 116.64 -54.21
C GLN A 373 -46.94 116.76 -55.50
N LYS A 374 -47.63 115.71 -55.94
CA LYS A 374 -48.54 115.75 -57.09
C LYS A 374 -49.74 116.66 -56.81
N GLU A 375 -50.35 116.59 -55.63
CA GLU A 375 -51.42 117.49 -55.23
C GLU A 375 -50.96 118.93 -55.12
N ALA A 376 -49.79 119.19 -54.53
CA ALA A 376 -49.21 120.52 -54.45
C ALA A 376 -48.90 121.08 -55.85
N SER A 377 -48.26 120.28 -56.71
CA SER A 377 -48.01 120.63 -58.12
C SER A 377 -49.29 120.82 -58.92
N GLN A 378 -50.34 120.02 -58.67
CA GLN A 378 -51.64 120.19 -59.31
C GLN A 378 -52.36 121.45 -58.80
N LYS A 379 -52.25 121.78 -57.51
CA LYS A 379 -52.74 123.04 -56.92
C LYS A 379 -51.96 124.24 -57.48
N ASP A 380 -50.65 124.13 -57.66
CA ASP A 380 -49.82 125.16 -58.31
C ASP A 380 -50.13 125.28 -59.81
N ILE A 381 -50.38 124.18 -60.53
CA ILE A 381 -50.84 124.21 -61.93
C ILE A 381 -52.24 124.83 -62.01
N GLN A 382 -53.16 124.50 -61.10
CA GLN A 382 -54.48 125.13 -61.03
C GLN A 382 -54.34 126.63 -60.71
N ARG A 383 -53.47 127.01 -59.76
CA ARG A 383 -53.20 128.41 -59.43
C ARG A 383 -52.58 129.15 -60.62
N LEU A 384 -51.59 128.57 -61.29
CA LEU A 384 -50.97 129.14 -62.50
C LEU A 384 -51.93 129.19 -63.70
N THR A 385 -52.85 128.23 -63.82
CA THR A 385 -53.89 128.23 -64.85
C THR A 385 -54.96 129.27 -64.54
N GLN A 386 -55.30 129.46 -63.27
CA GLN A 386 -56.16 130.54 -62.79
C GLN A 386 -55.47 131.89 -63.01
N GLU A 387 -54.20 132.06 -62.61
CA GLU A 387 -53.40 133.26 -62.85
C GLU A 387 -53.24 133.53 -64.36
N LEU A 388 -53.06 132.52 -65.21
CA LEU A 388 -53.02 132.67 -66.66
C LEU A 388 -54.41 133.02 -67.24
N SER A 389 -55.49 132.47 -66.71
CA SER A 389 -56.88 132.85 -67.04
C SER A 389 -57.16 134.29 -66.63
N ASP A 390 -56.76 134.69 -65.43
CA ASP A 390 -56.92 136.03 -64.87
C ASP A 390 -56.04 137.02 -65.63
N LEU A 391 -54.83 136.62 -66.06
CA LEU A 391 -53.97 137.39 -66.96
C LEU A 391 -54.52 137.47 -68.38
N GLN A 392 -55.10 136.41 -68.92
CA GLN A 392 -55.76 136.43 -70.23
C GLN A 392 -57.01 137.32 -70.20
N THR A 393 -57.72 137.35 -69.07
CA THR A 393 -58.80 138.27 -68.78
C THR A 393 -58.28 139.71 -68.64
N ALA A 394 -57.19 139.94 -67.90
CA ALA A 394 -56.55 141.25 -67.75
C ALA A 394 -55.98 141.80 -69.07
N VAL A 395 -55.41 140.93 -69.93
CA VAL A 395 -54.92 141.28 -71.27
C VAL A 395 -56.08 141.65 -72.22
N SER A 396 -57.27 141.09 -72.01
CA SER A 396 -58.49 141.56 -72.69
C SER A 396 -59.08 142.87 -72.12
N PHE A 397 -58.60 143.34 -70.96
CA PHE A 397 -59.19 144.48 -70.24
C PHE A 397 -58.27 145.70 -70.09
N CYS A 398 -56.95 145.58 -70.27
CA CYS A 398 -56.03 146.71 -70.03
C CYS A 398 -54.89 146.85 -71.06
N SER A 399 -55.27 147.30 -72.27
CA SER A 399 -54.34 147.89 -73.24
C SER A 399 -53.89 149.30 -72.81
N SER A 400 -53.18 149.45 -71.69
CA SER A 400 -52.52 150.70 -71.30
C SER A 400 -51.49 150.50 -70.18
N CYS A 401 -50.33 151.16 -70.35
CA CYS A 401 -49.20 151.24 -69.40
C CYS A 401 -48.45 149.90 -69.19
N GLY A 402 -47.11 149.84 -69.15
CA GLY A 402 -46.15 150.93 -69.14
C GLY A 402 -44.94 150.60 -68.26
N ALA A 403 -44.03 149.79 -68.82
CA ALA A 403 -42.56 149.89 -68.74
C ALA A 403 -41.81 150.00 -67.38
N GLY A 404 -40.81 149.13 -67.18
CA GLY A 404 -39.56 149.47 -66.47
C GLY A 404 -38.96 148.42 -65.51
N ASN A 405 -37.88 147.76 -65.97
CA ASN A 405 -36.63 147.42 -65.24
C ASN A 405 -36.66 146.55 -63.94
N THR A 406 -35.64 145.74 -63.56
CA THR A 406 -34.44 145.14 -64.19
C THR A 406 -33.77 144.18 -63.17
N HIS A 407 -33.16 143.06 -63.64
CA HIS A 407 -32.06 142.28 -63.00
C HIS A 407 -32.27 141.66 -61.57
N ALA A 408 -31.49 140.67 -61.10
CA ALA A 408 -30.85 139.48 -61.71
C ALA A 408 -30.25 138.55 -60.62
N ASP A 409 -30.30 137.23 -60.88
CA ASP A 409 -29.32 136.16 -60.59
C ASP A 409 -28.73 135.80 -59.20
N ALA A 410 -28.38 134.50 -59.12
CA ALA A 410 -27.25 133.86 -58.42
C ALA A 410 -27.37 133.32 -56.96
N ALA A 411 -27.88 132.08 -56.87
CA ALA A 411 -27.16 130.87 -56.40
C ALA A 411 -26.15 130.89 -55.21
N ALA A 412 -26.44 130.10 -54.17
CA ALA A 412 -25.51 129.15 -53.49
C ALA A 412 -26.30 128.30 -52.46
N ARG A 413 -26.55 126.99 -52.66
CA ARG A 413 -25.71 125.82 -52.32
C ARG A 413 -25.38 125.58 -50.82
N ALA A 414 -25.95 124.47 -50.33
CA ALA A 414 -25.38 123.44 -49.45
C ALA A 414 -25.40 123.56 -47.90
N LYS A 415 -26.18 122.65 -47.30
CA LYS A 415 -25.92 121.77 -46.12
C LYS A 415 -25.13 122.39 -44.93
N GLY A 416 -25.65 122.51 -43.70
CA GLY A 416 -26.55 121.58 -42.99
C GLY A 416 -25.73 120.66 -42.07
N ARG A 417 -25.28 121.13 -40.89
CA ARG A 417 -25.89 120.98 -39.54
C ARG A 417 -25.58 119.64 -38.82
N ARG A 418 -24.94 119.74 -37.62
CA ARG A 418 -25.19 119.05 -36.30
C ARG A 418 -25.37 117.50 -36.29
N ARG A 419 -24.97 116.72 -35.28
CA ARG A 419 -24.58 116.99 -33.87
C ARG A 419 -23.78 115.80 -33.27
N GLN A 420 -23.03 116.12 -32.22
CA GLN A 420 -22.36 115.35 -31.16
C GLN A 420 -22.92 113.99 -30.68
N GLY A 421 -22.01 113.15 -30.17
CA GLY A 421 -22.24 112.10 -29.16
C GLY A 421 -21.51 110.77 -29.48
N SER A 422 -21.07 109.92 -28.55
CA SER A 422 -20.24 110.06 -27.32
C SER A 422 -20.23 108.70 -26.59
N SER A 423 -19.05 108.23 -26.13
CA SER A 423 -18.86 106.99 -25.34
C SER A 423 -19.18 105.66 -26.09
N ARG A 424 -18.64 104.49 -25.72
CA ARG A 424 -17.85 104.08 -24.55
C ARG A 424 -17.00 102.87 -24.95
N HIS A 425 -15.75 102.74 -24.51
CA HIS A 425 -15.00 101.50 -24.68
C HIS A 425 -15.47 100.47 -23.65
N GLU A 426 -16.10 99.38 -24.09
CA GLU A 426 -16.30 98.21 -23.26
C GLU A 426 -14.99 97.41 -23.19
N ALA A 427 -14.43 97.32 -21.98
CA ALA A 427 -13.30 96.45 -21.72
C ALA A 427 -13.81 95.01 -21.60
N THR A 428 -13.62 94.21 -22.65
CA THR A 428 -13.93 92.78 -22.67
C THR A 428 -13.16 92.06 -21.56
N MET A 429 -13.86 91.53 -20.56
CA MET A 429 -13.27 90.67 -19.54
C MET A 429 -13.20 89.23 -20.07
N PHE A 430 -12.06 88.58 -19.88
CA PHE A 430 -11.85 87.17 -20.22
C PHE A 430 -12.19 86.30 -19.02
N ILE A 431 -12.87 85.17 -19.21
CA ILE A 431 -13.39 84.33 -18.12
C ILE A 431 -12.75 82.94 -18.18
N CYS A 432 -12.30 82.41 -17.04
CA CYS A 432 -11.78 81.06 -16.95
C CYS A 432 -12.91 80.02 -17.10
N PRO A 433 -12.82 79.05 -18.04
CA PRO A 433 -13.89 78.06 -18.23
C PRO A 433 -14.01 77.06 -17.07
N VAL A 434 -12.95 76.85 -16.29
CA VAL A 434 -12.92 75.86 -15.19
C VAL A 434 -13.62 76.38 -13.93
N CYS A 435 -13.44 77.66 -13.58
CA CYS A 435 -13.91 78.24 -12.31
C CYS A 435 -14.77 79.51 -12.47
N GLN A 436 -15.00 79.96 -13.71
CA GLN A 436 -15.76 81.18 -14.07
C GLN A 436 -15.21 82.51 -13.50
N PHE A 437 -13.95 82.56 -13.06
CA PHE A 437 -13.33 83.80 -12.59
C PHE A 437 -12.93 84.72 -13.76
N GLY A 438 -13.17 86.03 -13.60
CA GLY A 438 -12.98 87.05 -14.65
C GLY A 438 -11.68 87.84 -14.53
N PHE A 439 -11.02 88.09 -15.66
CA PHE A 439 -9.72 88.76 -15.79
C PHE A 439 -9.78 89.88 -16.83
N LYS A 440 -8.98 90.94 -16.65
CA LYS A 440 -8.88 92.08 -17.58
C LYS A 440 -7.75 91.95 -18.60
N GLU A 441 -6.80 91.06 -18.37
CA GLU A 441 -5.62 90.83 -19.21
C GLU A 441 -5.51 89.33 -19.51
N VAL A 442 -5.25 88.98 -20.77
CA VAL A 442 -5.16 87.58 -21.24
C VAL A 442 -4.09 86.80 -20.49
N GLN A 443 -2.93 87.41 -20.24
CA GLN A 443 -1.81 86.75 -19.58
C GLN A 443 -2.10 86.40 -18.10
N ALA A 444 -3.00 87.14 -17.44
CA ALA A 444 -3.49 86.80 -16.11
C ALA A 444 -4.44 85.59 -16.15
N LEU A 445 -5.26 85.48 -17.21
CA LEU A 445 -6.10 84.31 -17.44
C LEU A 445 -5.27 83.05 -17.75
N GLU A 446 -4.26 83.13 -18.62
CA GLU A 446 -3.42 81.98 -18.99
C GLU A 446 -2.71 81.35 -17.77
N ASN A 447 -2.05 82.20 -16.95
CA ASN A 447 -1.42 81.76 -15.71
C ASN A 447 -2.43 81.11 -14.74
N HIS A 448 -3.64 81.66 -14.66
CA HIS A 448 -4.70 81.11 -13.82
C HIS A 448 -5.23 79.78 -14.35
N VAL A 449 -5.48 79.63 -15.66
CA VAL A 449 -6.00 78.41 -16.29
C VAL A 449 -5.07 77.23 -16.04
N ASN A 450 -3.76 77.39 -16.23
CA ASN A 450 -2.77 76.34 -15.94
C ASN A 450 -2.88 75.88 -14.47
N THR A 451 -2.85 76.83 -13.53
CA THR A 451 -2.97 76.55 -12.08
C THR A 451 -4.34 75.98 -11.69
N CYS A 452 -5.39 76.23 -12.48
CA CYS A 452 -6.75 75.75 -12.23
C CYS A 452 -6.99 74.35 -12.78
N LEU A 453 -6.33 73.99 -13.88
CA LEU A 453 -6.30 72.62 -14.43
C LEU A 453 -5.50 71.67 -13.53
N ASP A 454 -4.34 72.11 -13.04
CA ASP A 454 -3.50 71.34 -12.09
C ASP A 454 -4.19 71.01 -10.75
N LYS A 455 -5.31 71.69 -10.44
CA LYS A 455 -6.15 71.46 -9.24
C LYS A 455 -7.47 70.74 -9.52
N ALA A 456 -7.77 70.48 -10.79
CA ALA A 456 -8.97 69.77 -11.24
C ALA A 456 -8.69 68.29 -11.57
N GLN A 457 -7.42 67.89 -11.56
CA GLN A 457 -6.95 66.50 -11.48
C GLN A 457 -6.74 66.10 -10.02
#